data_AF-A0A7X9BNX4-F1
#
_entry.id   AF-A0A7X9BNX4-F1
#
_cell.length_a   1.000
_cell.length_b   1.000
_cell.length_c   1.000
_cell.angle_alpha   90.00
_cell.angle_beta   90.00
_cell.angle_gamma   90.00
#
_symmetry.space_group_name_H-M   'P 1'
#
loop_
_entity.id
_entity.type
_entity.pdbx_description
1 polymer ?
#
loop_
_entity_poly.entity_id
_entity_poly.type
_entity_poly.pdbx_seq_one_letter_code
_entity_poly.pdbx_strand_id
1 'polypeptide(L)'
;MRIDSYIQQMLNNSSEHELWEKATVEDIFLTEKELGLKLPESYVQLVSEFSNGAYLYLVQEVSAVGKGNRQIAPIQAVAGRQWSPVDREIPVWESGFISSSSLVPFSLDHNGNAWCFITGTLTGEEYPVGYLDCTGLRMYGIMESFAAWLGVLIKTRQEVIRTLYGDDVICGEMGLG
;
A
#
# COMPACT_ATOMS: atom_id res chain seq x y z
N MET A 1 -3.91 14.46 -3.51
CA MET A 1 -4.79 14.91 -2.41
C MET A 1 -3.91 15.17 -1.20
N ARG A 2 -3.96 16.35 -0.58
CA ARG A 2 -3.13 16.60 0.61
C ARG A 2 -3.68 15.91 1.85
N ILE A 3 -2.76 15.36 2.63
CA ILE A 3 -3.04 14.60 3.86
C ILE A 3 -2.50 15.31 5.11
N ASP A 4 -2.33 16.63 5.06
CA ASP A 4 -1.75 17.45 6.15
C ASP A 4 -2.38 17.14 7.52
N SER A 5 -3.72 17.05 7.58
CA SER A 5 -4.43 16.73 8.83
C SER A 5 -4.13 15.34 9.36
N TYR A 6 -3.92 14.36 8.46
CA TYR A 6 -3.54 13.00 8.84
C TYR A 6 -2.11 12.97 9.37
N ILE A 7 -1.18 13.66 8.70
CA ILE A 7 0.21 13.78 9.18
C ILE A 7 0.24 14.38 10.58
N GLN A 8 -0.47 15.48 10.82
CA GLN A 8 -0.54 16.11 12.15
C GLN A 8 -1.14 15.17 13.19
N GLN A 9 -2.22 14.46 12.86
CA GLN A 9 -2.84 13.50 13.77
C GLN A 9 -1.90 12.35 14.12
N MET A 10 -1.15 11.81 13.15
CA MET A 10 -0.20 10.72 13.36
C MET A 10 1.04 11.20 14.14
N LEU A 11 1.54 12.42 13.88
CA LEU A 11 2.62 13.02 14.66
C LEU A 11 2.24 13.21 16.13
N ASN A 12 1.00 13.61 16.41
CA ASN A 12 0.49 13.73 17.79
C ASN A 12 0.44 12.38 18.52
N ASN A 13 0.43 11.26 17.80
CA ASN A 13 0.40 9.90 18.34
C ASN A 13 1.65 9.11 17.93
N SER A 14 2.80 9.77 17.75
CA SER A 14 4.01 9.17 17.16
C SER A 14 4.49 7.89 17.87
N SER A 15 4.23 7.75 19.18
CA SER A 15 4.59 6.56 19.96
C SER A 15 3.79 5.30 19.60
N GLU A 16 2.68 5.45 18.87
CA GLU A 16 1.87 4.33 18.38
C GLU A 16 2.41 3.76 17.06
N HIS A 17 3.46 4.35 16.50
CA HIS A 17 4.02 3.97 15.20
C HIS A 17 5.48 3.53 15.33
N GLU A 18 5.89 2.58 14.50
CA GLU A 18 7.31 2.35 14.24
C GLU A 18 7.72 3.23 13.06
N LEU A 19 8.69 4.12 13.30
CA LEU A 19 9.08 5.18 12.36
C LEU A 19 10.56 5.09 12.01
N TRP A 20 10.86 5.61 10.82
CA TRP A 20 12.20 5.71 10.25
C TRP A 20 12.45 7.13 9.72
N GLU A 21 13.67 7.36 9.26
CA GLU A 21 14.04 8.63 8.63
C GLU A 21 13.12 8.93 7.44
N LYS A 22 12.85 10.22 7.21
CA LYS A 22 11.97 10.66 6.13
C LYS A 22 12.65 10.51 4.79
N ALA A 23 11.87 10.30 3.73
CA ALA A 23 12.37 10.13 2.39
C ALA A 23 12.90 11.45 1.84
N THR A 24 14.05 11.40 1.17
CA THR A 24 14.56 12.54 0.42
C THR A 24 13.89 12.63 -0.96
N VAL A 25 14.02 13.80 -1.59
CA VAL A 25 13.59 13.98 -3.00
C VAL A 25 14.32 13.01 -3.93
N GLU A 26 15.58 12.67 -3.63
CA GLU A 26 16.37 11.71 -4.40
C GLU A 26 15.80 10.28 -4.28
N ASP A 27 15.38 9.86 -3.08
CA ASP A 27 14.77 8.54 -2.86
C ASP A 27 13.50 8.37 -3.70
N ILE A 28 12.64 9.38 -3.69
CA ILE A 28 11.40 9.40 -4.48
C ILE A 28 11.72 9.35 -5.97
N PHE A 29 12.61 10.23 -6.44
CA PHE A 29 12.99 10.30 -7.84
C PHE A 29 13.56 8.98 -8.36
N LEU A 30 14.45 8.33 -7.62
CA LEU A 30 15.04 7.05 -8.01
C LEU A 30 13.98 5.95 -8.07
N THR A 31 13.06 5.95 -7.10
CA THR A 31 11.95 4.97 -7.05
C THR A 31 11.01 5.11 -8.23
N GLU A 32 10.54 6.32 -8.51
CA GLU A 32 9.69 6.62 -9.67
C GLU A 32 10.35 6.25 -10.99
N LYS A 33 11.65 6.54 -11.11
CA LYS A 33 12.45 6.17 -12.28
C LYS A 33 12.55 4.66 -12.47
N GLU A 34 12.73 3.90 -11.40
CA GLU A 34 12.84 2.43 -11.45
C GLU A 34 11.49 1.77 -11.74
N LEU A 35 10.40 2.29 -11.18
CA LEU A 35 9.04 1.82 -11.47
C LEU A 35 8.54 2.27 -12.85
N GLY A 36 9.13 3.31 -13.44
CA GLY A 36 8.67 3.89 -14.70
C GLY A 36 7.35 4.67 -14.59
N LEU A 37 6.99 5.13 -13.40
CA LEU A 37 5.75 5.86 -13.11
C LEU A 37 5.93 6.86 -11.97
N LYS A 38 4.98 7.80 -11.85
CA LYS A 38 4.92 8.71 -10.71
C LYS A 38 4.20 8.06 -9.53
N LEU A 39 4.68 8.26 -8.31
CA LEU A 39 4.00 7.82 -7.11
C LEU A 39 2.81 8.77 -6.79
N PRO A 40 1.75 8.28 -6.12
CA PRO A 40 0.65 9.14 -5.69
C PRO A 40 1.10 10.28 -4.77
N GLU A 41 0.52 11.46 -4.93
CA GLU A 41 0.88 12.65 -4.16
C GLU A 41 0.75 12.40 -2.64
N SER A 42 -0.34 11.78 -2.21
CA SER A 42 -0.57 11.48 -0.79
C SER A 42 0.44 10.48 -0.20
N TYR A 43 0.90 9.51 -0.99
CA TYR A 43 1.95 8.57 -0.57
C TYR A 43 3.31 9.28 -0.47
N VAL A 44 3.64 10.10 -1.46
CA VAL A 44 4.85 10.94 -1.45
C VAL A 44 4.86 11.85 -0.22
N GLN A 45 3.73 12.49 0.08
CA GLN A 45 3.61 13.33 1.27
C GLN A 45 3.87 12.53 2.56
N LEU A 46 3.29 11.33 2.71
CA LEU A 46 3.53 10.49 3.88
C LEU A 46 5.02 10.16 4.05
N VAL A 47 5.69 9.70 3.00
CA VAL A 47 7.09 9.26 3.11
C VAL A 47 8.05 10.42 3.33
N SER A 48 7.76 11.61 2.78
CA SER A 48 8.59 12.81 2.94
C SER A 48 8.36 13.55 4.25
N GLU A 49 7.14 13.53 4.80
CA GLU A 49 6.79 14.36 5.97
C GLU A 49 6.69 13.56 7.26
N PHE A 50 6.38 12.26 7.18
CA PHE A 50 6.19 11.40 8.33
C PHE A 50 7.29 10.35 8.48
N SER A 51 7.40 9.38 7.57
CA SER A 51 8.36 8.26 7.68
C SER A 51 8.57 7.52 6.38
N ASN A 52 9.83 7.21 6.02
CA ASN A 52 10.17 6.39 4.84
C ASN A 52 10.11 4.89 5.16
N GLY A 53 8.92 4.32 4.96
CA GLY A 53 8.55 3.03 5.51
C GLY A 53 8.09 3.20 6.95
N ALA A 54 6.99 2.54 7.33
CA ALA A 54 6.45 2.61 8.69
C ALA A 54 5.67 1.34 9.05
N TYR A 55 5.58 1.00 10.35
CA TYR A 55 4.47 0.19 10.85
C TYR A 55 3.51 1.12 11.58
N LEU A 56 2.43 1.46 10.88
CA LEU A 56 1.43 2.38 11.39
C LEU A 56 0.52 1.68 12.39
N TYR A 57 0.38 2.27 13.59
CA TYR A 57 -0.37 1.69 14.72
C TYR A 57 0.08 0.26 15.08
N LEU A 58 1.31 -0.13 14.71
CA LEU A 58 1.86 -1.48 14.81
C LEU A 58 1.03 -2.59 14.13
N VAL A 59 0.10 -2.23 13.22
CA VAL A 59 -0.80 -3.19 12.54
C VAL A 59 -0.63 -3.19 11.03
N GLN A 60 -0.13 -2.12 10.42
CA GLN A 60 -0.06 -2.01 8.98
C GLN A 60 1.31 -1.47 8.56
N GLU A 61 2.07 -2.29 7.84
CA GLU A 61 3.30 -1.86 7.20
C GLU A 61 2.98 -0.91 6.03
N VAL A 62 3.81 0.09 5.79
CA VAL A 62 3.82 0.88 4.56
C VAL A 62 5.23 0.84 4.04
N SER A 63 5.39 0.51 2.76
CA SER A 63 6.68 0.28 2.15
C SER A 63 7.49 1.57 2.02
N ALA A 64 8.80 1.41 1.93
CA ALA A 64 9.71 2.52 1.81
C ALA A 64 9.93 2.89 0.33
N VAL A 65 10.58 4.02 0.09
CA VAL A 65 11.16 4.44 -1.19
C VAL A 65 12.68 4.48 -1.09
N GLY A 66 13.35 4.58 -2.23
CA GLY A 66 14.81 4.61 -2.33
C GLY A 66 15.41 3.24 -2.01
N LYS A 67 16.41 3.19 -1.14
CA LYS A 67 17.04 1.91 -0.73
C LYS A 67 16.22 1.13 0.30
N GLY A 68 15.13 1.71 0.79
CA GLY A 68 14.36 1.18 1.91
C GLY A 68 15.09 1.36 3.24
N ASN A 69 14.64 0.63 4.26
CA ASN A 69 15.26 0.64 5.57
C ASN A 69 15.58 -0.79 6.04
N ARG A 70 16.08 -0.94 7.28
CA ARG A 70 16.54 -2.24 7.79
C ARG A 70 15.44 -3.29 7.95
N GLN A 71 14.18 -2.87 8.07
CA GLN A 71 13.04 -3.75 8.35
C GLN A 71 12.01 -3.73 7.22
N ILE A 72 11.88 -2.61 6.51
CA ILE A 72 10.89 -2.41 5.46
C ILE A 72 11.60 -2.29 4.12
N ALA A 73 11.21 -3.19 3.21
CA ALA A 73 11.73 -3.22 1.86
C ALA A 73 11.23 -1.99 1.06
N PRO A 74 12.03 -1.52 0.09
CA PRO A 74 11.57 -0.46 -0.78
C PRO A 74 10.56 -1.00 -1.79
N ILE A 75 9.58 -0.17 -2.15
CA ILE A 75 8.39 -0.49 -2.94
C ILE A 75 8.73 -1.18 -4.27
N GLN A 76 9.80 -0.74 -4.95
CA GLN A 76 10.23 -1.28 -6.24
C GLN A 76 10.88 -2.67 -6.13
N ALA A 77 11.47 -3.00 -4.98
CA ALA A 77 11.96 -4.36 -4.72
C ALA A 77 10.80 -5.34 -4.48
N VAL A 78 9.69 -4.88 -3.92
CA VAL A 78 8.47 -5.69 -3.71
C VAL A 78 7.76 -5.90 -5.03
N ALA A 79 7.59 -4.83 -5.83
CA ALA A 79 7.03 -4.91 -7.17
C ALA A 79 7.82 -5.89 -8.06
N GLY A 80 9.15 -5.93 -8.00
CA GLY A 80 9.95 -6.85 -8.80
C GLY A 80 9.88 -8.33 -8.37
N ARG A 81 9.39 -8.66 -7.16
CA ARG A 81 9.44 -10.01 -6.57
C ARG A 81 8.13 -10.77 -6.61
N GLN A 82 6.98 -10.08 -6.63
CA GLN A 82 5.68 -10.72 -6.50
C GLN A 82 5.06 -11.19 -7.83
N TRP A 83 5.66 -10.85 -8.98
CA TRP A 83 5.06 -11.13 -10.27
C TRP A 83 5.81 -12.18 -11.09
N SER A 84 5.05 -13.11 -11.67
CA SER A 84 5.49 -13.88 -12.83
C SER A 84 5.83 -12.90 -13.96
N PRO A 85 6.84 -13.15 -14.82
CA PRO A 85 7.14 -12.29 -15.96
C PRO A 85 6.02 -12.21 -17.01
N VAL A 86 4.95 -13.00 -16.84
CA VAL A 86 3.79 -13.03 -17.72
C VAL A 86 2.66 -12.25 -17.06
N ASP A 87 2.19 -11.20 -17.74
CA ASP A 87 1.03 -10.44 -17.31
C ASP A 87 -0.24 -11.31 -17.31
N ARG A 88 -1.09 -11.13 -16.31
CA ARG A 88 -2.30 -11.90 -16.07
C ARG A 88 -3.44 -10.98 -15.64
N GLU A 89 -4.64 -11.35 -16.03
CA GLU A 89 -5.86 -10.76 -15.50
C GLU A 89 -6.16 -11.32 -14.11
N ILE A 90 -6.28 -10.43 -13.13
CA ILE A 90 -6.62 -10.77 -11.75
C ILE A 90 -8.09 -10.40 -11.53
N PRO A 91 -8.95 -11.35 -11.15
CA PRO A 91 -10.35 -11.06 -10.86
C PRO A 91 -10.50 -10.12 -9.67
N VAL A 92 -11.42 -9.18 -9.79
CA VAL A 92 -11.87 -8.32 -8.68
C VAL A 92 -13.14 -8.92 -8.10
N TRP A 93 -13.19 -9.07 -6.77
CA TRP A 93 -14.31 -9.70 -6.06
C TRP A 93 -15.66 -9.08 -6.43
N GLU A 94 -15.73 -7.76 -6.52
CA GLU A 94 -16.98 -7.02 -6.77
C GLU A 94 -17.45 -7.17 -8.23
N SER A 95 -16.52 -7.09 -9.19
CA SER A 95 -16.71 -7.36 -10.62
C SER A 95 -15.47 -6.90 -11.40
N GLY A 96 -15.16 -7.58 -12.50
CA GLY A 96 -14.15 -7.15 -13.46
C GLY A 96 -12.76 -7.74 -13.21
N PHE A 97 -11.77 -7.20 -13.91
CA PHE A 97 -10.39 -7.69 -13.91
C PHE A 97 -9.39 -6.53 -13.91
N ILE A 98 -8.24 -6.76 -13.29
CA ILE A 98 -7.10 -5.84 -13.28
C ILE A 98 -5.87 -6.57 -13.80
N SER A 99 -5.07 -5.93 -14.65
CA SER A 99 -3.80 -6.50 -15.11
C SER A 99 -2.80 -6.55 -13.96
N SER A 100 -2.11 -7.68 -13.80
CA SER A 100 -1.03 -7.82 -12.82
C SER A 100 0.11 -6.83 -13.03
N SER A 101 0.39 -6.45 -14.29
CA SER A 101 1.37 -5.43 -14.65
C SER A 101 0.98 -4.01 -14.22
N SER A 102 -0.29 -3.82 -13.86
CA SER A 102 -0.85 -2.56 -13.39
C SER A 102 -0.86 -2.47 -11.85
N LEU A 103 -0.10 -3.32 -11.15
CA LEU A 103 -0.12 -3.37 -9.69
C LEU A 103 1.26 -3.09 -9.10
N VAL A 104 1.31 -2.09 -8.23
CA VAL A 104 2.51 -1.75 -7.44
C VAL A 104 2.19 -1.92 -5.96
N PRO A 105 2.70 -2.97 -5.29
CA PRO A 105 2.52 -3.18 -3.86
C PRO A 105 3.12 -2.02 -3.06
N PHE A 106 2.38 -1.44 -2.10
CA PHE A 106 2.86 -0.38 -1.20
C PHE A 106 2.77 -0.72 0.29
N SER A 107 2.18 -1.86 0.63
CA SER A 107 2.03 -2.36 1.99
C SER A 107 1.86 -3.86 1.95
N LEU A 108 2.62 -4.59 2.75
CA LEU A 108 2.52 -6.03 2.91
C LEU A 108 1.89 -6.37 4.26
N ASP A 109 1.12 -7.45 4.29
CA ASP A 109 0.71 -8.06 5.54
C ASP A 109 1.59 -9.27 5.90
N HIS A 110 1.37 -9.80 7.10
CA HIS A 110 2.13 -10.93 7.61
C HIS A 110 1.87 -12.25 6.86
N ASN A 111 0.82 -12.33 6.04
CA ASN A 111 0.48 -13.49 5.22
C ASN A 111 1.09 -13.42 3.81
N GLY A 112 1.79 -12.33 3.49
CA GLY A 112 2.38 -12.11 2.17
C GLY A 112 1.40 -11.55 1.14
N ASN A 113 0.21 -11.13 1.57
CA ASN A 113 -0.72 -10.37 0.76
C ASN A 113 -0.31 -8.90 0.75
N ALA A 114 -0.87 -8.12 -0.17
CA ALA A 114 -0.43 -6.76 -0.41
C ALA A 114 -1.58 -5.80 -0.66
N TRP A 115 -1.45 -4.57 -0.15
CA TRP A 115 -2.15 -3.45 -0.77
C TRP A 115 -1.33 -2.91 -1.93
N CYS A 116 -2.00 -2.69 -3.06
CA CYS A 116 -1.39 -2.29 -4.31
C CYS A 116 -2.00 -0.99 -4.83
N PHE A 117 -1.16 -0.12 -5.40
CA PHE A 117 -1.62 0.91 -6.34
C PHE A 117 -2.05 0.22 -7.63
N ILE A 118 -3.22 0.60 -8.14
CA ILE A 118 -3.77 0.12 -9.41
C ILE A 118 -3.38 1.14 -10.49
N THR A 119 -2.20 0.94 -11.06
CA THR A 119 -1.52 1.84 -11.98
C THR A 119 -1.98 1.56 -13.42
N GLY A 120 -2.83 2.43 -13.97
CA GLY A 120 -3.23 2.37 -15.38
C GLY A 120 -3.50 3.75 -15.96
N THR A 121 -4.29 4.56 -15.26
CA THR A 121 -4.43 5.98 -15.54
C THR A 121 -4.43 6.73 -14.22
N LEU A 122 -3.46 7.62 -14.05
CA LEU A 122 -3.38 8.49 -12.88
C LEU A 122 -4.58 9.44 -12.94
N THR A 123 -5.45 9.38 -11.93
CA THR A 123 -6.66 10.21 -11.90
C THR A 123 -6.38 11.42 -11.01
N GLY A 124 -6.10 12.56 -11.66
CA GLY A 124 -5.48 13.71 -10.98
C GLY A 124 -4.03 13.39 -10.62
N GLU A 125 -3.77 13.15 -9.33
CA GLU A 125 -2.44 12.82 -8.79
C GLU A 125 -2.48 11.59 -7.86
N GLU A 126 -3.52 10.76 -7.98
CA GLU A 126 -3.73 9.57 -7.16
C GLU A 126 -4.01 8.35 -8.05
N TYR A 127 -3.67 7.17 -7.52
CA TYR A 127 -4.15 5.89 -8.05
C TYR A 127 -5.18 5.29 -7.09
N PRO A 128 -6.20 4.60 -7.62
CA PRO A 128 -6.98 3.67 -6.81
C PRO A 128 -6.05 2.65 -6.15
N VAL A 129 -6.48 2.13 -5.02
CA VAL A 129 -5.78 1.06 -4.31
C VAL A 129 -6.68 -0.15 -4.14
N GLY A 130 -6.09 -1.32 -4.01
CA GLY A 130 -6.82 -2.54 -3.69
C GLY A 130 -5.94 -3.54 -2.98
N TYR A 131 -6.58 -4.46 -2.26
CA TYR A 131 -5.92 -5.53 -1.54
C TYR A 131 -5.85 -6.78 -2.40
N LEU A 132 -4.64 -7.27 -2.65
CA LEU A 132 -4.33 -8.47 -3.39
C LEU A 132 -4.13 -9.63 -2.43
N ASP A 133 -5.01 -10.62 -2.53
CA ASP A 133 -4.70 -11.96 -2.06
C ASP A 133 -3.72 -12.61 -3.04
N CYS A 134 -2.45 -12.70 -2.63
CA CYS A 134 -1.37 -13.24 -3.44
C CYS A 134 -1.51 -14.76 -3.65
N THR A 135 -2.22 -15.46 -2.75
CA THR A 135 -2.40 -16.91 -2.82
C THR A 135 -3.59 -17.28 -3.71
N GLY A 136 -4.75 -16.67 -3.46
CA GLY A 136 -5.95 -16.85 -4.26
C GLY A 136 -5.93 -16.12 -5.60
N LEU A 137 -4.97 -15.20 -5.80
CA LEU A 137 -4.85 -14.30 -6.95
C LEU A 137 -6.18 -13.59 -7.23
N ARG A 138 -6.68 -12.87 -6.21
CA ARG A 138 -7.90 -12.09 -6.31
C ARG A 138 -7.75 -10.73 -5.62
N MET A 139 -8.37 -9.71 -6.19
CA MET A 139 -8.40 -8.35 -5.65
C MET A 139 -9.68 -8.09 -4.85
N TYR A 140 -9.51 -7.40 -3.73
CA TYR A 140 -10.54 -7.00 -2.77
C TYR A 140 -10.39 -5.54 -2.38
N GLY A 141 -11.44 -4.95 -1.80
CA GLY A 141 -11.35 -3.66 -1.11
C GLY A 141 -10.86 -2.53 -1.97
N ILE A 142 -11.42 -2.35 -3.17
CA ILE A 142 -11.02 -1.26 -4.06
C ILE A 142 -11.41 0.07 -3.41
N MET A 143 -10.43 0.97 -3.27
CA MET A 143 -10.61 2.31 -2.73
C MET A 143 -10.09 3.36 -3.71
N GLU A 144 -10.63 4.57 -3.64
CA GLU A 144 -10.36 5.64 -4.61
C GLU A 144 -8.91 6.17 -4.58
N SER A 145 -8.22 6.06 -3.44
CA SER A 145 -6.85 6.58 -3.27
C SER A 145 -6.14 6.01 -2.04
N PHE A 146 -4.82 6.21 -1.99
CA PHE A 146 -4.02 5.98 -0.77
C PHE A 146 -4.52 6.82 0.42
N ALA A 147 -4.89 8.08 0.18
CA ALA A 147 -5.45 8.95 1.22
C ALA A 147 -6.74 8.38 1.82
N ALA A 148 -7.64 7.83 0.99
CA ALA A 148 -8.86 7.19 1.46
C ALA A 148 -8.55 5.95 2.32
N TRP A 149 -7.61 5.12 1.88
CA TRP A 149 -7.10 3.97 2.62
C TRP A 149 -6.50 4.36 3.98
N LEU A 150 -5.62 5.38 3.98
CA LEU A 150 -4.98 5.88 5.19
C LEU A 150 -6.01 6.47 6.17
N GLY A 151 -7.05 7.12 5.66
CA GLY A 151 -8.16 7.63 6.48
C GLY A 151 -8.90 6.52 7.23
N VAL A 152 -9.10 5.35 6.61
CA VAL A 152 -9.67 4.18 7.30
C VAL A 152 -8.73 3.70 8.40
N LEU A 153 -7.45 3.51 8.08
CA LEU A 153 -6.44 3.06 9.03
C LEU A 153 -6.34 3.98 10.26
N ILE A 154 -6.31 5.30 10.07
CA ILE A 154 -6.25 6.28 11.16
C ILE A 154 -7.51 6.23 12.03
N LYS A 155 -8.67 6.06 11.40
CA LYS A 155 -9.97 6.03 12.10
C LYS A 155 -10.11 4.77 12.95
N THR A 156 -9.71 3.61 12.43
CA THR A 156 -9.97 2.33 13.10
C THR A 156 -8.78 1.80 13.88
N ARG A 157 -7.56 2.20 13.52
CA ARG A 157 -6.29 1.69 14.08
C ARG A 157 -6.19 0.16 14.00
N GLN A 158 -6.78 -0.41 12.95
CA GLN A 158 -6.78 -1.84 12.64
C GLN A 158 -6.35 -2.02 11.19
N GLU A 159 -5.97 -3.25 10.83
CA GLU A 159 -5.75 -3.62 9.42
C GLU A 159 -6.96 -3.19 8.57
N VAL A 160 -6.67 -2.48 7.48
CA VAL A 160 -7.74 -1.88 6.67
C VAL A 160 -8.65 -2.96 6.07
N ILE A 161 -8.08 -4.09 5.65
CA ILE A 161 -8.86 -5.17 5.03
C ILE A 161 -9.86 -5.79 6.02
N ARG A 162 -9.47 -5.98 7.29
CA ARG A 162 -10.37 -6.44 8.36
C ARG A 162 -11.49 -5.46 8.65
N THR A 163 -11.20 -4.16 8.53
CA THR A 163 -12.23 -3.13 8.71
C THR A 163 -13.28 -3.19 7.59
N LEU A 164 -12.86 -3.49 6.36
CA LEU A 164 -13.75 -3.50 5.20
C LEU A 164 -14.63 -4.76 5.13
N TYR A 165 -14.08 -5.93 5.48
CA TYR A 165 -14.77 -7.21 5.29
C TYR A 165 -14.89 -8.08 6.54
N GLY A 166 -14.47 -7.60 7.72
CA GLY A 166 -14.41 -8.40 8.94
C GLY A 166 -13.39 -9.54 8.88
N ASP A 167 -13.58 -10.57 9.69
CA ASP A 167 -12.75 -11.77 9.68
C ASP A 167 -13.05 -12.71 8.48
N ASP A 168 -14.13 -12.45 7.73
CA ASP A 168 -14.59 -13.31 6.65
C ASP A 168 -13.61 -13.41 5.47
N VAL A 169 -12.83 -12.35 5.20
CA VAL A 169 -11.76 -12.36 4.18
C VAL A 169 -10.49 -13.08 4.66
N ILE A 170 -10.32 -13.26 5.97
CA ILE A 170 -9.16 -13.98 6.54
C ILE A 170 -9.46 -15.48 6.73
N CYS A 171 -10.73 -15.86 6.91
CA CYS A 171 -11.11 -17.23 7.23
C CYS A 171 -11.81 -18.01 6.09
N GLY A 172 -12.40 -17.33 5.09
CA GLY A 172 -13.27 -17.99 4.10
C GLY A 172 -12.58 -18.76 2.96
N GLU A 173 -11.36 -18.38 2.56
CA GLU A 173 -10.67 -18.98 1.40
C GLU A 173 -9.25 -19.51 1.73
N MET A 174 -8.82 -19.49 3.01
CA MET A 174 -7.52 -20.02 3.47
C MET A 174 -7.54 -21.46 3.99
N GLY A 175 -8.63 -22.22 3.80
CA GLY A 175 -8.64 -23.67 4.07
C GLY A 175 -8.31 -24.05 5.52
N LEU A 176 -8.75 -23.27 6.50
CA LEU A 176 -8.77 -23.66 7.91
C LEU A 176 -10.21 -23.99 8.32
N GLY A 177 -10.68 -25.14 7.81
CA GLY A 177 -11.86 -25.87 8.29
C GLY A 177 -11.50 -27.34 8.48
#